data_AF-A0A958ILG6-F1
#
_entry.id   AF-A0A958ILG6-F1
#
_cell.length_a   1.000
_cell.length_b   1.000
_cell.length_c   1.000
_cell.angle_alpha   90.00
_cell.angle_beta   90.00
_cell.angle_gamma   90.00
#
_symmetry.space_group_name_H-M   'P 1'
#
loop_
_entity.id
_entity.type
_entity.pdbx_description
1 polymer ?
#
loop_
_entity_poly.entity_id
_entity_poly.type
_entity_poly.pdbx_seq_one_letter_code
_entity_poly.pdbx_strand_id
1 'polypeptide(L)'
;MMRNRQHFLTKTLPVLLILSFFATIFTAEKASAQETKWIKVGSLHNWYMAIGCEPETARRGLVSDQQDGLRWPAEYRDQDMQAAKGMWIGARNYSDLVGGVVYPHKVVHSGPRHWDEANETMPVEFRMIGRFEHPTVIVDGNISSTLQFDDILDDVDPNQKADRVIINRVQTSMGVEFTRTIYAFSQQYHDNYFIYEYKFKNNGVVDLNGTTNPQTIEDMW
;
A
#
# COMPACT_ATOMS: atom_id res chain seq x y z
N MET A 1 43.52 15.73 44.28
CA MET A 1 42.77 14.65 43.61
C MET A 1 41.63 15.13 42.68
N MET A 2 41.10 16.36 42.81
CA MET A 2 39.98 16.86 41.98
C MET A 2 40.34 17.31 40.54
N ARG A 3 41.58 17.71 40.27
CA ARG A 3 41.96 18.36 38.99
C ARG A 3 42.02 17.38 37.79
N ASN A 4 42.31 16.10 38.03
CA ASN A 4 42.34 15.07 36.98
C ASN A 4 40.96 14.55 36.57
N ARG A 5 39.95 14.63 37.46
CA ARG A 5 38.56 14.23 37.13
C ARG A 5 37.91 15.19 36.14
N GLN A 6 38.13 16.50 36.29
CA GLN A 6 37.55 17.51 35.39
C GLN A 6 38.10 17.40 33.96
N HIS A 7 39.39 17.12 33.79
CA HIS A 7 39.99 16.98 32.46
C HIS A 7 39.53 15.71 31.72
N PHE A 8 39.29 14.62 32.47
CA PHE A 8 38.72 13.39 31.93
C PHE A 8 37.29 13.64 31.44
N LEU A 9 36.44 14.24 32.29
CA LEU A 9 35.05 14.61 31.96
C LEU A 9 34.95 15.54 30.73
N THR A 10 35.82 16.54 30.58
CA THR A 10 35.77 17.47 29.45
C THR A 10 36.15 16.86 28.09
N LYS A 11 36.91 15.75 28.08
CA LYS A 11 37.32 15.07 26.83
C LYS A 11 36.47 13.84 26.51
N THR A 12 35.97 13.14 27.53
CA THR A 12 35.14 11.94 27.34
C THR A 12 33.67 12.26 27.05
N LEU A 13 33.13 13.35 27.62
CA LEU A 13 31.74 13.75 27.41
C LEU A 13 31.40 14.11 25.95
N PRO A 14 32.22 14.88 25.20
CA PRO A 14 31.94 15.12 23.77
C PRO A 14 32.07 13.85 22.93
N VAL A 15 33.00 12.94 23.27
CA VAL A 15 33.16 11.65 22.58
C VAL A 15 31.95 10.74 22.82
N LEU A 16 31.44 10.67 24.05
CA LEU A 16 30.22 9.94 24.40
C LEU A 16 28.98 10.52 23.70
N LEU A 17 28.89 11.85 23.58
CA LEU A 17 27.81 12.52 22.85
C LEU A 17 27.86 12.24 21.34
N ILE A 18 29.07 12.21 20.75
CA ILE A 18 29.27 11.84 19.34
C ILE A 18 28.93 10.36 19.13
N LEU A 19 29.36 9.46 20.02
CA LEU A 19 29.02 8.03 19.97
C LEU A 19 27.51 7.79 20.14
N SER A 20 26.83 8.52 21.03
CA SER A 20 25.37 8.41 21.15
C SER A 20 24.64 8.96 19.92
N PHE A 21 25.15 10.04 19.32
CA PHE A 21 24.59 10.63 18.10
C PHE A 21 24.76 9.69 16.89
N PHE A 22 25.92 9.05 16.75
CA PHE A 22 26.14 8.02 15.72
C PHE A 22 25.29 6.77 15.99
N ALA A 23 25.15 6.32 17.24
CA ALA A 23 24.29 5.20 17.58
C ALA A 23 22.81 5.46 17.20
N THR A 24 22.31 6.68 17.38
CA THR A 24 20.94 7.05 16.97
C THR A 24 20.75 7.14 15.45
N ILE A 25 21.80 7.44 14.67
CA ILE A 25 21.72 7.46 13.21
C ILE A 25 21.68 6.04 12.64
N PHE A 26 22.36 5.08 13.29
CA PHE A 26 22.37 3.67 12.87
C PHE A 26 21.11 2.90 13.26
N THR A 27 20.26 3.43 14.14
CA THR A 27 18.95 2.84 14.49
C THR A 27 17.77 3.54 13.81
N ALA A 28 18.01 4.30 12.74
CA ALA A 28 16.92 4.81 11.91
C ALA A 28 16.24 3.62 11.23
N GLU A 29 15.22 3.06 11.89
CA GLU A 29 14.32 2.10 11.26
C GLU A 29 13.72 2.76 10.02
N LYS A 30 13.59 1.98 8.94
CA LYS A 30 12.84 2.41 7.77
C LYS A 30 11.40 2.62 8.23
N ALA A 31 10.99 3.87 8.39
CA ALA A 31 9.58 4.20 8.46
C ALA A 31 8.94 3.78 7.13
N SER A 32 8.29 2.62 7.11
CA SER A 32 7.45 2.22 5.98
C SER A 32 6.16 3.02 6.10
N ALA A 33 6.13 4.17 5.44
CA ALA A 33 4.88 4.89 5.26
C ALA A 33 3.96 4.03 4.38
N GLN A 34 2.73 3.84 4.83
CA GLN A 34 1.70 3.12 4.10
C GLN A 34 1.40 3.86 2.79
N GLU A 35 1.74 3.25 1.66
CA GLU A 35 1.55 3.89 0.36
C GLU A 35 0.09 3.74 -0.09
N THR A 36 -0.56 4.88 -0.33
CA THR A 36 -1.92 4.97 -0.86
C THR A 36 -1.96 5.87 -2.09
N LYS A 37 -2.81 5.54 -3.06
CA LYS A 37 -3.08 6.37 -4.24
C LYS A 37 -4.57 6.58 -4.40
N TRP A 38 -4.96 7.79 -4.78
CA TRP A 38 -6.35 8.10 -5.13
C TRP A 38 -6.52 8.05 -6.64
N ILE A 39 -7.63 7.46 -7.10
CA ILE A 39 -8.18 7.73 -8.42
C ILE A 39 -9.27 8.78 -8.24
N LYS A 40 -9.01 9.99 -8.73
CA LYS A 40 -10.00 11.09 -8.73
C LYS A 40 -10.29 11.59 -10.15
N VAL A 41 -10.98 10.76 -10.92
CA VAL A 41 -11.42 11.10 -12.28
C VAL A 41 -12.91 10.83 -12.44
N GLY A 42 -13.63 11.79 -13.04
CA GLY A 42 -15.08 11.73 -13.19
C GLY A 42 -15.84 11.87 -11.86
N SER A 43 -16.98 11.20 -11.74
CA SER A 43 -17.85 11.26 -10.54
C SER A 43 -17.72 10.06 -9.62
N LEU A 44 -16.88 9.07 -9.97
CA LEU A 44 -16.61 7.87 -9.16
C LEU A 44 -15.16 7.89 -8.70
N HIS A 45 -14.94 8.12 -7.41
CA HIS A 45 -13.59 8.19 -6.84
C HIS A 45 -13.37 7.04 -5.85
N ASN A 46 -12.13 6.59 -5.72
CA ASN A 46 -11.73 5.68 -4.66
C ASN A 46 -10.24 5.82 -4.38
N TRP A 47 -9.83 5.41 -3.19
CA TRP A 47 -8.43 5.29 -2.81
C TRP A 47 -8.04 3.81 -2.80
N TYR A 48 -6.76 3.54 -2.96
CA TYR A 48 -6.19 2.20 -3.03
C TYR A 48 -4.89 2.15 -2.22
N MET A 49 -4.60 0.99 -1.64
CA MET A 49 -3.40 0.78 -0.84
C MET A 49 -2.43 -0.20 -1.49
N ALA A 50 -1.13 -0.05 -1.25
CA ALA A 50 -0.11 -0.94 -1.80
C ALA A 50 -0.25 -2.41 -1.37
N ILE A 51 -0.92 -2.69 -0.24
CA ILE A 51 -1.10 -4.03 0.33
C ILE A 51 -2.09 -4.92 -0.44
N GLY A 52 -2.74 -4.37 -1.47
CA GLY A 52 -3.64 -5.14 -2.32
C GLY A 52 -5.13 -5.10 -1.93
N CYS A 53 -5.50 -4.30 -0.93
CA CYS A 53 -6.90 -4.08 -0.54
C CYS A 53 -7.15 -2.67 0.00
N GLU A 54 -8.37 -2.40 0.49
CA GLU A 54 -8.79 -1.10 1.04
C GLU A 54 -9.37 -1.31 2.46
N PRO A 55 -8.52 -1.56 3.49
CA PRO A 55 -8.98 -1.82 4.87
C PRO A 55 -9.61 -0.57 5.48
N GLU A 56 -10.55 -0.73 6.40
CA GLU A 56 -11.39 0.31 7.03
C GLU A 56 -10.65 1.52 7.62
N THR A 57 -9.44 1.34 8.16
CA THR A 57 -8.71 2.36 8.96
C THR A 57 -7.34 2.71 8.39
N ALA A 58 -7.05 2.31 7.15
CA ALA A 58 -5.69 2.33 6.61
C ALA A 58 -5.28 3.68 5.98
N ARG A 59 -6.22 4.47 5.43
CA ARG A 59 -5.85 5.63 4.58
C ARG A 59 -5.04 6.68 5.33
N ARG A 60 -5.41 6.98 6.58
CA ARG A 60 -4.67 7.91 7.45
C ARG A 60 -3.94 7.19 8.60
N GLY A 61 -4.03 5.85 8.67
CA GLY A 61 -3.47 5.05 9.75
C GLY A 61 -4.08 5.33 11.14
N LEU A 62 -5.23 6.01 11.21
CA LEU A 62 -5.90 6.37 12.46
C LEU A 62 -7.13 5.49 12.66
N VAL A 63 -7.19 4.79 13.80
CA VAL A 63 -8.35 3.94 14.16
C VAL A 63 -9.65 4.75 14.28
N SER A 64 -9.56 6.03 14.64
CA SER A 64 -10.69 6.95 14.73
C SER A 64 -11.19 7.47 13.38
N ASP A 65 -10.47 7.19 12.29
CA ASP A 65 -10.74 7.70 10.95
C ASP A 65 -11.28 6.58 10.06
N GLN A 66 -12.57 6.30 10.21
CA GLN A 66 -13.32 5.39 9.35
C GLN A 66 -13.47 6.04 7.97
N GLN A 67 -13.03 5.32 6.93
CA GLN A 67 -12.55 5.90 5.67
C GLN A 67 -13.52 6.65 4.75
N ASP A 68 -12.84 7.45 3.90
CA ASP A 68 -13.31 8.17 2.72
C ASP A 68 -13.61 7.29 1.46
N GLY A 69 -13.90 5.98 1.58
CA GLY A 69 -13.85 4.91 0.55
C GLY A 69 -14.29 5.16 -0.93
N LEU A 70 -15.08 4.23 -1.49
CA LEU A 70 -15.64 4.35 -2.85
C LEU A 70 -16.72 5.43 -2.81
N ARG A 71 -16.53 6.52 -3.55
CA ARG A 71 -17.42 7.68 -3.53
C ARG A 71 -18.19 7.82 -4.81
N TRP A 72 -19.51 7.97 -4.69
CA TRP A 72 -20.38 8.34 -5.79
C TRP A 72 -21.66 9.01 -5.28
N PRO A 73 -22.06 10.19 -5.82
CA PRO A 73 -21.28 11.10 -6.66
C PRO A 73 -20.16 11.79 -5.87
N ALA A 74 -18.90 11.67 -6.34
CA ALA A 74 -17.72 12.05 -5.56
C ALA A 74 -17.45 13.56 -5.46
N GLU A 75 -18.21 14.39 -6.19
CA GLU A 75 -18.16 15.85 -6.13
C GLU A 75 -18.75 16.38 -4.82
N TYR A 76 -19.60 15.60 -4.16
CA TYR A 76 -20.24 15.97 -2.91
C TYR A 76 -19.51 15.34 -1.72
N ARG A 77 -19.58 16.02 -0.58
CA ARG A 77 -19.02 15.53 0.66
C ARG A 77 -19.86 14.35 1.19
N ASP A 78 -19.21 13.46 1.93
CA ASP A 78 -19.87 12.41 2.71
C ASP A 78 -20.68 11.41 1.84
N GLN A 79 -20.19 11.09 0.63
CA GLN A 79 -20.81 10.15 -0.33
C GLN A 79 -20.12 8.77 -0.35
N ASP A 80 -19.59 8.35 0.79
CA ASP A 80 -18.85 7.09 0.93
C ASP A 80 -19.80 5.88 0.85
N MET A 81 -19.54 4.99 -0.11
CA MET A 81 -20.34 3.79 -0.42
C MET A 81 -19.62 2.48 -0.09
N GLN A 82 -18.37 2.55 0.39
CA GLN A 82 -17.57 1.39 0.81
C GLN A 82 -16.98 1.65 2.19
N ALA A 83 -17.37 0.82 3.18
CA ALA A 83 -16.80 0.88 4.52
C ALA A 83 -15.42 0.21 4.63
N ALA A 84 -15.24 -0.90 3.92
CA ALA A 84 -13.96 -1.61 3.82
C ALA A 84 -13.99 -2.58 2.63
N LYS A 85 -12.81 -2.95 2.15
CA LYS A 85 -12.61 -4.11 1.27
C LYS A 85 -11.43 -4.91 1.79
N GLY A 86 -11.68 -6.15 2.20
CA GLY A 86 -10.63 -7.10 2.54
C GLY A 86 -10.42 -8.11 1.43
N MET A 87 -9.26 -8.75 1.47
CA MET A 87 -8.87 -9.86 0.60
C MET A 87 -8.46 -11.04 1.49
N TRP A 88 -8.93 -12.23 1.15
CA TRP A 88 -8.50 -13.49 1.74
C TRP A 88 -8.18 -14.44 0.59
N ILE A 89 -7.04 -15.11 0.68
CA ILE A 89 -6.66 -16.19 -0.23
C ILE A 89 -6.46 -17.42 0.61
N GLY A 90 -7.26 -18.44 0.35
CA GLY A 90 -7.22 -19.71 1.06
C GLY A 90 -6.67 -20.84 0.18
N ALA A 91 -6.08 -21.84 0.81
CA ALA A 91 -5.68 -23.08 0.16
C ALA A 91 -5.79 -24.27 1.13
N ARG A 92 -5.85 -25.48 0.57
CA ARG A 92 -5.83 -26.73 1.33
C ARG A 92 -4.43 -27.33 1.41
N ASN A 93 -4.22 -28.16 2.43
CA ASN A 93 -3.02 -28.99 2.61
C ASN A 93 -1.69 -28.23 2.47
N TYR A 94 -1.65 -27.00 3.00
CA TYR A 94 -0.50 -26.13 2.85
C TYR A 94 0.64 -26.55 3.77
N SER A 95 1.80 -26.85 3.20
CA SER A 95 3.03 -27.17 3.93
C SER A 95 3.74 -25.86 4.33
N ASP A 96 3.66 -25.50 5.60
CA ASP A 96 4.23 -24.24 6.11
C ASP A 96 5.70 -24.42 6.49
N LEU A 97 6.57 -23.70 5.77
CA LEU A 97 8.01 -23.80 5.94
C LEU A 97 8.49 -23.31 7.32
N VAL A 98 7.82 -22.30 7.88
CA VAL A 98 8.21 -21.67 9.15
C VAL A 98 7.82 -22.55 10.34
N GLY A 99 6.60 -23.08 10.31
CA GLY A 99 6.07 -23.95 11.36
C GLY A 99 6.50 -25.41 11.23
N GLY A 100 6.95 -25.86 10.06
CA GLY A 100 7.27 -27.27 9.81
C GLY A 100 6.05 -28.20 9.90
N VAL A 101 4.85 -27.66 9.66
CA VAL A 101 3.57 -28.35 9.80
C VAL A 101 2.73 -28.20 8.53
N VAL A 102 1.89 -29.20 8.26
CA VAL A 102 0.90 -29.12 7.19
C VAL A 102 -0.41 -28.64 7.77
N TYR A 103 -0.88 -27.48 7.31
CA TYR A 103 -2.18 -26.96 7.66
C TYR A 103 -3.24 -27.53 6.71
N PRO A 104 -4.32 -28.16 7.22
CA PRO A 104 -5.43 -28.58 6.38
C PRO A 104 -6.03 -27.42 5.58
N HIS A 105 -6.03 -26.23 6.19
CA HIS A 105 -6.42 -24.97 5.57
C HIS A 105 -5.46 -23.86 6.01
N LYS A 106 -4.86 -23.15 5.05
CA LYS A 106 -4.09 -21.93 5.27
C LYS A 106 -4.81 -20.78 4.59
N VAL A 107 -4.82 -19.63 5.25
CA VAL A 107 -5.37 -18.38 4.70
C VAL A 107 -4.33 -17.28 4.92
N VAL A 108 -4.15 -16.46 3.90
CA VAL A 108 -3.49 -15.15 4.00
C VAL A 108 -4.52 -14.08 3.70
N HIS A 109 -4.42 -12.95 4.38
CA HIS A 109 -5.41 -11.90 4.28
C HIS A 109 -4.86 -10.50 4.46
N SER A 110 -5.67 -9.54 4.02
CA SER A 110 -5.45 -8.14 4.27
C SER A 110 -6.79 -7.43 4.36
N GLY A 111 -7.03 -6.73 5.46
CA GLY A 111 -8.30 -6.14 5.82
C GLY A 111 -9.24 -7.07 6.61
N PRO A 112 -10.41 -6.59 7.07
CA PRO A 112 -10.84 -5.21 6.94
C PRO A 112 -10.15 -4.28 7.96
N ARG A 113 -9.56 -4.81 9.04
CA ARG A 113 -8.87 -4.01 10.08
C ARG A 113 -7.45 -4.48 10.43
N HIS A 114 -6.99 -5.57 9.83
CA HIS A 114 -5.67 -6.13 10.08
C HIS A 114 -4.95 -6.40 8.77
N TRP A 115 -3.65 -6.15 8.74
CA TRP A 115 -2.77 -6.49 7.64
C TRP A 115 -1.33 -6.52 8.14
N ASP A 116 -0.49 -7.36 7.52
CA ASP A 116 0.94 -7.42 7.78
C ASP A 116 1.71 -7.29 6.46
N GLU A 117 2.31 -6.10 6.26
CA GLU A 117 3.04 -5.74 5.04
C GLU A 117 4.44 -6.36 4.98
N ALA A 118 4.93 -6.87 6.13
CA ALA A 118 6.26 -7.44 6.23
C ALA A 118 6.24 -8.96 6.05
N ASN A 119 5.16 -9.63 6.49
CA ASN A 119 5.14 -11.09 6.58
C ASN A 119 3.94 -11.77 5.91
N GLU A 120 2.86 -11.08 5.56
CA GLU A 120 1.63 -11.71 5.04
C GLU A 120 1.29 -11.26 3.62
N THR A 121 1.07 -9.96 3.43
CA THR A 121 0.78 -9.33 2.13
C THR A 121 1.78 -8.22 1.86
N MET A 122 2.86 -8.58 1.18
CA MET A 122 4.05 -7.76 1.01
C MET A 122 4.00 -7.03 -0.34
N PRO A 123 3.80 -5.69 -0.37
CA PRO A 123 3.77 -4.94 -1.62
C PRO A 123 5.09 -5.05 -2.37
N VAL A 124 5.02 -5.32 -3.67
CA VAL A 124 6.18 -5.39 -4.57
C VAL A 124 6.20 -4.22 -5.55
N GLU A 125 5.02 -3.81 -6.03
CA GLU A 125 4.87 -2.69 -6.96
C GLU A 125 3.53 -2.00 -6.70
N PHE A 126 3.53 -0.67 -6.70
CA PHE A 126 2.31 0.13 -6.63
C PHE A 126 2.48 1.41 -7.44
N ARG A 127 1.84 1.48 -8.60
CA ARG A 127 1.93 2.65 -9.50
C ARG A 127 0.59 3.02 -10.10
N MET A 128 0.42 4.29 -10.44
CA MET A 128 -0.72 4.85 -11.13
C MET A 128 -0.28 5.56 -12.42
N ILE A 129 -0.89 5.17 -13.54
CA ILE A 129 -0.64 5.74 -14.86
C ILE A 129 -1.88 6.51 -15.30
N GLY A 130 -1.71 7.77 -15.69
CA GLY A 130 -2.79 8.58 -16.25
C GLY A 130 -2.74 8.62 -17.77
N ARG A 131 -3.92 8.74 -18.40
CA ARG A 131 -3.98 9.02 -19.86
C ARG A 131 -3.60 10.47 -20.15
N PHE A 132 -3.83 11.32 -19.16
CA PHE A 132 -3.54 12.74 -19.15
C PHE A 132 -3.37 13.18 -17.70
N GLU A 133 -2.62 14.25 -17.49
CA GLU A 133 -2.42 14.90 -16.20
C GLU A 133 -3.74 15.43 -15.62
N HIS A 134 -3.87 15.45 -14.30
CA HIS A 134 -5.03 16.09 -13.67
C HIS A 134 -5.06 17.59 -14.00
N PRO A 135 -6.24 18.22 -14.12
CA PRO A 135 -6.32 19.65 -14.36
C PRO A 135 -5.74 20.44 -13.19
N THR A 136 -5.14 21.60 -13.51
CA THR A 136 -4.71 22.57 -12.49
C THR A 136 -5.75 23.67 -12.38
N VAL A 137 -6.33 23.83 -11.19
CA VAL A 137 -7.36 24.83 -10.90
C VAL A 137 -6.77 25.89 -9.98
N ILE A 138 -6.70 27.13 -10.46
CA ILE A 138 -6.16 28.28 -9.72
C ILE A 138 -7.27 29.33 -9.63
N VAL A 139 -7.55 29.80 -8.41
CA VAL A 139 -8.49 30.89 -8.13
C VAL A 139 -7.75 31.93 -7.28
N ASP A 140 -7.77 33.19 -7.71
CA ASP A 140 -7.09 34.30 -7.04
C ASP A 140 -5.59 34.03 -6.75
N GLY A 141 -4.92 33.34 -7.68
CA GLY A 141 -3.52 32.97 -7.56
C GLY A 141 -3.23 31.77 -6.64
N ASN A 142 -4.25 31.16 -6.04
CA ASN A 142 -4.13 30.01 -5.15
C ASN A 142 -4.65 28.72 -5.79
N ILE A 143 -3.96 27.62 -5.51
CA ILE A 143 -4.42 26.26 -5.83
C ILE A 143 -5.77 26.02 -5.15
N SER A 144 -6.77 25.63 -5.93
CA SER A 144 -8.16 25.50 -5.48
C SER A 144 -8.75 24.11 -5.74
N SER A 145 -7.89 23.09 -5.89
CA SER A 145 -8.29 21.69 -6.06
C SER A 145 -7.35 20.77 -5.30
N THR A 146 -7.89 19.68 -4.73
CA THR A 146 -7.08 18.67 -4.02
C THR A 146 -6.41 17.68 -4.97
N LEU A 147 -6.73 17.71 -6.27
CA LEU A 147 -6.18 16.78 -7.27
C LEU A 147 -4.65 16.77 -7.29
N GLN A 148 -4.02 17.93 -7.05
CA GLN A 148 -2.56 18.07 -6.98
C GLN A 148 -1.89 17.28 -5.84
N PHE A 149 -2.66 16.88 -4.83
CA PHE A 149 -2.17 16.11 -3.68
C PHE A 149 -2.68 14.66 -3.68
N ASP A 150 -3.83 14.41 -4.31
CA ASP A 150 -4.50 13.12 -4.25
C ASP A 150 -4.26 12.27 -5.52
N ASP A 151 -4.44 12.85 -6.72
CA ASP A 151 -4.39 12.14 -8.01
C ASP A 151 -2.97 12.16 -8.60
N ILE A 152 -1.99 11.73 -7.81
CA ILE A 152 -0.57 11.78 -8.16
C ILE A 152 -0.21 10.61 -9.07
N LEU A 153 0.14 10.93 -10.32
CA LEU A 153 0.55 9.95 -11.33
C LEU A 153 2.04 9.62 -11.21
N ASP A 154 2.39 8.36 -11.43
CA ASP A 154 3.78 7.92 -11.60
C ASP A 154 4.24 8.05 -13.06
N ASP A 155 3.30 7.98 -14.02
CA ASP A 155 3.56 8.14 -15.45
C ASP A 155 2.31 8.60 -16.21
N VAL A 156 2.51 9.11 -17.43
CA VAL A 156 1.44 9.51 -18.36
C VAL A 156 1.61 8.79 -19.70
N ASP A 157 0.62 7.97 -20.06
CA ASP A 157 0.54 7.32 -21.36
C ASP A 157 -0.72 7.78 -22.12
N PRO A 158 -0.60 8.72 -23.07
CA PRO A 158 -1.74 9.19 -23.86
C PRO A 158 -2.46 8.11 -24.68
N ASN A 159 -1.83 6.95 -24.91
CA ASN A 159 -2.40 5.87 -25.71
C ASN A 159 -3.19 4.86 -24.88
N GLN A 160 -3.14 4.92 -23.55
CA GLN A 160 -3.90 4.01 -22.72
C GLN A 160 -5.42 4.28 -22.85
N LYS A 161 -6.24 3.23 -22.73
CA LYS A 161 -7.70 3.36 -22.93
C LYS A 161 -8.42 3.97 -21.74
N ALA A 162 -8.04 3.56 -20.54
CA ALA A 162 -8.60 4.04 -19.28
C ALA A 162 -8.01 5.40 -18.91
N ASP A 163 -8.72 6.22 -18.14
CA ASP A 163 -8.21 7.53 -17.72
C ASP A 163 -7.13 7.41 -16.64
N ARG A 164 -7.31 6.45 -15.73
CA ARG A 164 -6.32 6.04 -14.73
C ARG A 164 -6.18 4.53 -14.75
N VAL A 165 -4.96 4.05 -14.57
CA VAL A 165 -4.66 2.63 -14.39
C VAL A 165 -3.75 2.49 -13.18
N ILE A 166 -4.22 1.78 -12.15
CA ILE A 166 -3.34 1.35 -11.05
C ILE A 166 -2.87 -0.06 -11.34
N ILE A 167 -1.57 -0.27 -11.18
CA ILE A 167 -0.95 -1.60 -11.19
C ILE A 167 -0.39 -1.82 -9.79
N ASN A 168 -0.91 -2.83 -9.11
CA ASN A 168 -0.47 -3.21 -7.79
C ASN A 168 -0.12 -4.70 -7.76
N ARG A 169 1.14 -5.00 -7.50
CA ARG A 169 1.67 -6.35 -7.38
C ARG A 169 2.07 -6.60 -5.93
N VAL A 170 1.58 -7.71 -5.39
CA VAL A 170 1.72 -8.05 -3.98
C VAL A 170 2.14 -9.50 -3.87
N GLN A 171 3.22 -9.74 -3.13
CA GLN A 171 3.66 -11.07 -2.75
C GLN A 171 2.91 -11.50 -1.49
N THR A 172 2.47 -12.75 -1.45
CA THR A 172 1.90 -13.31 -0.21
C THR A 172 2.80 -14.36 0.41
N SER A 173 2.67 -14.54 1.72
CA SER A 173 3.41 -15.55 2.47
C SER A 173 3.06 -17.00 2.10
N MET A 174 1.98 -17.19 1.34
CA MET A 174 1.57 -18.49 0.80
C MET A 174 2.35 -18.92 -0.44
N GLY A 175 3.26 -18.09 -0.99
CA GLY A 175 3.93 -18.41 -2.25
C GLY A 175 3.14 -18.00 -3.50
N VAL A 176 2.09 -17.21 -3.32
CA VAL A 176 1.26 -16.67 -4.42
C VAL A 176 1.51 -15.17 -4.54
N GLU A 177 1.95 -14.73 -5.70
CA GLU A 177 1.95 -13.31 -6.07
C GLU A 177 0.63 -13.01 -6.78
N PHE A 178 0.00 -11.88 -6.46
CA PHE A 178 -1.10 -11.37 -7.26
C PHE A 178 -0.78 -9.99 -7.81
N THR A 179 -1.20 -9.78 -9.06
CA THR A 179 -1.26 -8.46 -9.66
C THR A 179 -2.72 -8.06 -9.79
N ARG A 180 -3.11 -6.98 -9.13
CA ARG A 180 -4.38 -6.30 -9.35
C ARG A 180 -4.16 -5.09 -10.25
N THR A 181 -4.85 -5.08 -11.38
CA THR A 181 -4.89 -3.94 -12.30
C THR A 181 -6.26 -3.29 -12.21
N ILE A 182 -6.30 -2.02 -11.87
CA ILE A 182 -7.54 -1.27 -11.69
C ILE A 182 -7.62 -0.23 -12.80
N TYR A 183 -8.59 -0.40 -13.69
CA TYR A 183 -8.85 0.52 -14.78
C TYR A 183 -10.00 1.44 -14.39
N ALA A 184 -9.79 2.75 -14.47
CA ALA A 184 -10.82 3.74 -14.26
C ALA A 184 -11.19 4.45 -15.54
N PHE A 185 -12.50 4.49 -15.82
CA PHE A 185 -13.05 5.18 -16.97
C PHE A 185 -14.00 6.25 -16.50
N SER A 186 -13.84 7.45 -17.07
CA SER A 186 -14.79 8.55 -17.03
C SER A 186 -15.10 8.94 -18.48
N GLN A 187 -16.33 8.70 -18.91
CA GLN A 187 -16.71 8.99 -20.28
C GLN A 187 -18.17 9.43 -20.37
N GLN A 188 -18.61 9.86 -21.56
CA GLN A 188 -19.93 10.48 -21.72
C GLN A 188 -21.10 9.51 -21.93
N TYR A 189 -20.88 8.24 -22.29
CA TYR A 189 -21.95 7.30 -22.70
C TYR A 189 -22.38 6.26 -21.66
N HIS A 190 -21.57 6.04 -20.63
CA HIS A 190 -21.68 5.06 -19.56
C HIS A 190 -21.03 5.60 -18.25
N ASP A 191 -20.94 6.93 -18.14
CA ASP A 191 -20.51 7.69 -16.97
C ASP A 191 -19.14 7.24 -16.43
N ASN A 192 -19.11 6.62 -15.23
CA ASN A 192 -17.88 6.25 -14.56
C ASN A 192 -17.95 4.82 -14.02
N TYR A 193 -16.87 4.06 -14.18
CA TYR A 193 -16.77 2.71 -13.63
C TYR A 193 -15.32 2.27 -13.47
N PHE A 194 -15.12 1.32 -12.56
CA PHE A 194 -13.84 0.65 -12.35
C PHE A 194 -13.93 -0.79 -12.85
N ILE A 195 -12.91 -1.25 -13.58
CA ILE A 195 -12.69 -2.66 -13.89
C ILE A 195 -11.48 -3.13 -13.08
N TYR A 196 -11.66 -4.24 -12.37
CA TYR A 196 -10.60 -4.89 -11.61
C TYR A 196 -10.20 -6.18 -12.31
N GLU A 197 -8.93 -6.28 -12.71
CA GLU A 197 -8.34 -7.53 -13.18
C GLU A 197 -7.41 -8.06 -12.09
N TYR A 198 -7.60 -9.31 -11.68
CA TYR A 198 -6.68 -10.00 -10.77
C TYR A 198 -6.01 -11.15 -11.52
N LYS A 199 -4.68 -11.19 -11.45
CA LYS A 199 -3.85 -12.29 -11.96
C LYS A 199 -3.07 -12.88 -10.79
N PHE A 200 -3.29 -14.16 -10.53
CA PHE A 200 -2.58 -14.90 -9.47
C PHE A 200 -1.50 -15.78 -10.10
N LYS A 201 -0.33 -15.79 -9.49
CA LYS A 201 0.82 -16.58 -9.91
C LYS A 201 1.41 -17.27 -8.69
N ASN A 202 1.36 -18.61 -8.67
CA ASN A 202 2.16 -19.38 -7.73
C ASN A 202 3.64 -19.29 -8.16
N ASN A 203 4.44 -18.57 -7.39
CA ASN A 203 5.89 -18.45 -7.59
C ASN A 203 6.70 -19.12 -6.48
N GLY A 204 6.05 -19.64 -5.44
CA GLY A 204 6.66 -20.30 -4.30
C GLY A 204 7.44 -19.37 -3.36
N VAL A 205 7.48 -18.06 -3.59
CA VAL A 205 8.24 -17.11 -2.76
C VAL A 205 7.41 -16.73 -1.53
N VAL A 206 7.92 -16.95 -0.32
CA VAL A 206 7.15 -16.76 0.93
C VAL A 206 7.53 -15.51 1.72
N ASP A 207 8.58 -14.80 1.32
CA ASP A 207 9.02 -13.55 1.96
C ASP A 207 9.70 -12.58 0.96
N LEU A 208 9.99 -11.37 1.43
CA LEU A 208 10.71 -10.34 0.66
C LEU A 208 12.19 -10.65 0.41
N ASN A 209 12.77 -11.63 1.11
CA ASN A 209 14.16 -12.06 0.90
C ASN A 209 14.29 -13.08 -0.23
N GLY A 210 13.17 -13.54 -0.79
CA GLY A 210 13.15 -14.54 -1.85
C GLY A 210 13.25 -15.97 -1.34
N THR A 211 12.95 -16.22 -0.06
CA THR A 211 12.84 -17.60 0.46
C THR A 211 11.76 -18.32 -0.33
N THR A 212 12.10 -19.51 -0.84
CA THR A 212 11.18 -20.31 -1.65
C THR A 212 10.69 -21.55 -0.90
N ASN A 213 9.40 -21.84 -1.04
CA ASN A 213 8.73 -23.05 -0.61
C ASN A 213 7.88 -23.60 -1.78
N PRO A 214 8.52 -24.20 -2.79
CA PRO A 214 7.82 -24.65 -4.00
C PRO A 214 6.82 -25.76 -3.66
N GLN A 215 5.54 -25.48 -3.82
CA GLN A 215 4.46 -26.45 -3.64
C GLN A 215 3.26 -26.12 -4.53
N THR A 216 2.42 -27.11 -4.82
CA THR A 216 1.14 -26.89 -5.47
C THR A 216 0.18 -26.27 -4.46
N ILE A 217 -0.47 -25.16 -4.84
CA ILE A 217 -1.52 -24.56 -4.03
C ILE A 217 -2.84 -25.26 -4.38
N GLU A 218 -3.23 -26.22 -3.55
CA GLU A 218 -4.41 -27.06 -3.75
C GLU A 218 -5.70 -26.29 -3.41
N ASP A 219 -6.69 -26.39 -4.29
CA ASP A 219 -8.03 -25.82 -4.11
C ASP A 219 -8.02 -24.35 -3.66
N MET A 220 -7.29 -23.48 -4.38
CA MET A 220 -7.20 -22.05 -4.04
C MET A 220 -8.56 -21.35 -4.18
N TRP A 221 -8.93 -20.52 -3.19
CA TRP A 221 -10.17 -19.72 -3.17
C TRP A 221 -9.97 -18.31 -2.61
#